data_AF-A0A3D2NIX9-F1
#
_entry.id   AF-A0A3D2NIX9-F1
#
_cell.length_a   1.000
_cell.length_b   1.000
_cell.length_c   1.000
_cell.angle_alpha   90.00
_cell.angle_beta   90.00
_cell.angle_gamma   90.00
#
_symmetry.space_group_name_H-M   'P 1'
#
loop_
_entity.id
_entity.type
_entity.pdbx_description
1 polymer ?
#
loop_
_entity_poly.entity_id
_entity_poly.type
_entity_poly.pdbx_seq_one_letter_code
_entity_poly.pdbx_strand_id
1 'polypeptide(L)'
;MWAFDVTSIDEIRKHADLLVAAEVTTIADRATFVIPGSGMPYTEVGLRVGDVLKGTPPDSDFIALYAGGTVTLQQVLDDSPKESAEKSGLTELTKEEPSQRTQTYAYDEHVELVPGSKYVLALGHNDDGTYTIGPAGFAVFQLSGGTLSNDITGNKYAYEDLRLGWGEP
;
A
#
# COMPACT_ATOMS: atom_id res chain seq x y z
N MET A 1 -1.17 3.97 -11.40
CA MET A 1 -2.42 4.59 -10.94
C MET A 1 -2.17 6.05 -10.62
N TRP A 2 -3.07 6.93 -11.07
CA TRP A 2 -2.92 8.37 -11.11
C TRP A 2 -3.17 9.05 -9.76
N ALA A 3 -2.48 10.16 -9.50
CA ALA A 3 -2.79 11.06 -8.40
C ALA A 3 -4.24 11.55 -8.56
N PHE A 4 -5.14 11.04 -7.72
CA PHE A 4 -6.50 11.56 -7.58
C PHE A 4 -6.60 12.34 -6.27
N ASP A 5 -7.59 13.23 -6.17
CA ASP A 5 -7.78 14.04 -4.98
C ASP A 5 -8.33 13.21 -3.82
N VAL A 6 -7.39 12.73 -3.02
CA VAL A 6 -7.59 11.99 -1.78
C VAL A 6 -8.16 12.82 -0.62
N THR A 7 -8.37 14.12 -0.83
CA THR A 7 -9.13 14.95 0.11
C THR A 7 -10.64 14.88 -0.11
N SER A 8 -11.09 14.15 -1.14
CA SER A 8 -12.51 13.93 -1.44
C SER A 8 -12.86 12.44 -1.40
N ILE A 9 -13.82 12.08 -0.53
CA ILE A 9 -14.39 10.73 -0.48
C ILE A 9 -14.90 10.29 -1.85
N ASP A 10 -15.53 11.19 -2.61
CA ASP A 10 -16.14 10.83 -3.89
C ASP A 10 -15.08 10.52 -4.96
N GLU A 11 -13.95 11.23 -4.95
CA GLU A 11 -12.84 10.93 -5.86
C GLU A 11 -12.14 9.62 -5.47
N ILE A 12 -11.95 9.37 -4.17
CA ILE A 12 -11.42 8.08 -3.68
C ILE A 12 -12.33 6.93 -4.15
N ARG A 13 -13.64 7.08 -3.96
CA ARG A 13 -14.63 6.08 -4.40
C ARG A 13 -14.62 5.87 -5.89
N LYS A 14 -14.55 6.94 -6.68
CA LYS A 14 -14.57 6.86 -8.14
C LYS A 14 -13.36 6.11 -8.67
N HIS A 15 -12.20 6.35 -8.08
CA HIS A 15 -10.92 5.84 -8.59
C HIS A 15 -10.43 4.54 -7.95
N ALA A 16 -10.90 4.16 -6.75
CA ALA A 16 -10.58 2.88 -6.15
C ALA A 16 -11.27 1.73 -6.88
N ASP A 17 -10.56 0.66 -7.22
CA ASP A 17 -11.16 -0.56 -7.78
C ASP A 17 -11.86 -1.39 -6.68
N LEU A 18 -11.28 -1.37 -5.48
CA LEU A 18 -11.80 -2.04 -4.29
C LEU A 18 -11.69 -1.09 -3.09
N LEU A 19 -12.76 -1.00 -2.30
CA LEU A 19 -12.79 -0.21 -1.06
C LEU A 19 -13.31 -1.10 0.05
N VAL A 20 -12.48 -1.35 1.06
CA VAL A 20 -12.79 -2.31 2.13
C VAL A 20 -12.48 -1.72 3.49
N ALA A 21 -13.30 -2.06 4.48
CA ALA A 21 -12.91 -1.97 5.88
C ALA A 21 -12.25 -3.30 6.27
N ALA A 22 -10.96 -3.27 6.55
CA ALA A 22 -10.18 -4.47 6.81
C ALA A 22 -9.29 -4.31 8.05
N GLU A 23 -9.07 -5.42 8.74
CA GLU A 23 -8.03 -5.53 9.76
C GLU A 23 -6.71 -5.88 9.08
N VAL A 24 -5.63 -5.18 9.43
CA VAL A 24 -4.29 -5.57 9.01
C VAL A 24 -3.86 -6.77 9.85
N THR A 25 -3.67 -7.92 9.24
CA THR A 25 -3.31 -9.16 9.94
C THR A 25 -1.80 -9.35 10.01
N THR A 26 -1.09 -9.01 8.93
CA THR A 26 0.36 -9.13 8.82
C THR A 26 0.93 -8.00 7.98
N ILE A 27 2.19 -7.66 8.22
CA ILE A 27 3.00 -6.80 7.36
C ILE A 27 4.31 -7.54 7.17
N ALA A 28 4.76 -7.71 5.93
CA ALA A 28 6.03 -8.37 5.65
C ALA A 28 7.20 -7.53 6.19
N ASP A 29 8.17 -8.18 6.82
CA ASP A 29 9.37 -7.51 7.36
C ASP A 29 10.26 -6.90 6.26
N ARG A 30 10.12 -7.38 5.03
CA ARG A 30 10.86 -6.91 3.86
C ARG A 30 9.94 -6.70 2.68
N ALA A 31 10.22 -5.62 1.96
CA ALA A 31 9.62 -5.33 0.68
C ALA A 31 10.30 -6.14 -0.43
N THR A 32 9.64 -6.24 -1.58
CA THR A 32 10.10 -6.97 -2.75
C THR A 32 9.77 -6.19 -4.02
N PHE A 33 10.61 -6.33 -5.05
CA PHE A 33 10.33 -5.77 -6.37
C PHE A 33 9.41 -6.71 -7.15
N VAL A 34 8.16 -6.81 -6.68
CA VAL A 34 7.16 -7.71 -7.26
C VAL A 34 6.51 -7.16 -8.53
N ILE A 35 6.58 -5.85 -8.76
CA ILE A 35 6.06 -5.20 -9.97
C ILE A 35 7.25 -4.75 -10.84
N PRO A 36 7.58 -5.51 -11.93
CA PRO A 36 8.72 -5.21 -12.77
C PRO A 36 8.63 -3.81 -13.39
N GLY A 37 9.74 -3.06 -13.34
CA GLY A 37 9.83 -1.72 -13.96
C GLY A 37 9.15 -0.59 -13.19
N SER A 38 8.55 -0.87 -12.03
CA SER A 38 8.00 0.17 -11.13
C SER A 38 9.10 1.04 -10.50
N GLY A 39 10.33 0.51 -10.40
CA GLY A 39 11.46 1.17 -9.73
C GLY A 39 11.27 1.34 -8.23
N MET A 40 10.24 0.71 -7.65
CA MET A 40 9.91 0.82 -6.23
C MET A 40 9.54 -0.57 -5.68
N PRO A 41 10.08 -0.95 -4.51
CA PRO A 41 9.67 -2.20 -3.88
C PRO A 41 8.30 -2.04 -3.20
N TYR A 42 7.61 -3.15 -3.01
CA TYR A 42 6.32 -3.19 -2.33
C TYR A 42 6.40 -4.11 -1.11
N THR A 43 5.82 -3.67 -0.01
CA THR A 43 5.61 -4.47 1.19
C THR A 43 4.27 -5.17 1.11
N GLU A 44 4.25 -6.49 1.30
CA GLU A 44 3.01 -7.24 1.40
C GLU A 44 2.30 -6.96 2.73
N VAL A 45 1.00 -6.70 2.64
CA VAL A 45 0.12 -6.43 3.77
C VAL A 45 -1.02 -7.43 3.73
N GLY A 46 -1.09 -8.28 4.75
CA GLY A 46 -2.22 -9.19 4.95
C GLY A 46 -3.43 -8.42 5.46
N LEU A 47 -4.56 -8.61 4.80
CA LEU A 47 -5.83 -7.97 5.12
C LEU A 47 -6.89 -9.02 5.40
N ARG A 48 -7.67 -8.80 6.46
CA ARG A 48 -8.94 -9.50 6.71
C ARG A 48 -10.10 -8.55 6.55
N VAL A 49 -10.92 -8.78 5.54
CA VAL A 49 -12.09 -7.96 5.20
C VAL A 49 -13.16 -8.15 6.26
N GLY A 50 -13.57 -7.03 6.88
CA GLY A 50 -14.74 -6.97 7.76
C GLY A 50 -15.97 -6.41 7.04
N ASP A 51 -15.77 -5.48 6.11
CA ASP A 51 -16.85 -4.85 5.34
C ASP A 51 -16.35 -4.47 3.94
N VAL A 52 -17.25 -4.52 2.96
CA VAL A 52 -16.96 -4.15 1.56
C VAL A 52 -17.79 -2.93 1.20
N LEU A 53 -17.12 -1.82 0.89
CA LEU A 53 -17.74 -0.54 0.57
C LEU A 53 -17.83 -0.31 -0.95
N LYS A 54 -16.96 -0.94 -1.73
CA LYS A 54 -16.99 -0.96 -3.20
C LYS A 54 -16.21 -2.16 -3.72
N GLY A 55 -16.68 -2.76 -4.81
CA GLY A 55 -15.97 -3.81 -5.53
C GLY A 55 -16.23 -5.20 -4.95
N THR A 56 -15.46 -6.19 -5.40
CA THR A 56 -15.53 -7.57 -4.88
C THR A 56 -14.11 -8.02 -4.55
N PRO A 57 -13.79 -8.25 -3.26
CA PRO A 57 -12.48 -8.76 -2.91
C PRO A 57 -12.33 -10.20 -3.43
N PRO A 58 -11.09 -10.65 -3.67
CA PRO A 58 -10.84 -12.02 -4.14
C PRO A 58 -11.26 -13.05 -3.08
N ASP A 59 -11.00 -12.76 -1.80
CA ASP A 59 -11.30 -13.59 -0.64
C ASP A 59 -11.54 -12.72 0.61
N SER A 60 -12.02 -13.33 1.70
CA SER A 60 -12.14 -12.66 3.00
C SER A 60 -10.78 -12.27 3.59
N ASP A 61 -9.74 -13.01 3.24
CA ASP A 61 -8.36 -12.77 3.67
C ASP A 61 -7.50 -12.73 2.40
N PHE A 62 -6.79 -11.63 2.15
CA PHE A 62 -5.94 -11.49 0.96
C PHE A 62 -4.73 -10.59 1.22
N ILE A 63 -3.77 -10.62 0.30
CA ILE A 63 -2.58 -9.76 0.33
C ILE A 63 -2.79 -8.54 -0.56
N ALA A 64 -2.55 -7.36 0.00
CA ALA A 64 -2.39 -6.13 -0.76
C ALA A 64 -0.93 -5.67 -0.72
N LEU A 65 -0.52 -4.92 -1.73
CA LEU A 65 0.83 -4.38 -1.89
C LEU A 65 0.86 -2.92 -1.46
N TYR A 66 1.67 -2.60 -0.48
CA TYR A 66 1.93 -1.23 -0.04
C TYR A 66 3.27 -0.76 -0.61
N ALA A 67 3.26 0.34 -1.37
CA ALA A 67 4.46 0.83 -2.02
C ALA A 67 5.49 1.37 -0.99
N GLY A 68 6.72 0.91 -1.11
CA GLY A 68 7.81 1.18 -0.17
C GLY A 68 8.10 0.02 0.79
N GLY A 69 8.99 0.27 1.74
CA GLY A 69 9.46 -0.66 2.75
C GLY A 69 10.96 -0.91 2.68
N THR A 70 11.44 -1.87 3.46
CA THR A 70 12.87 -2.16 3.60
C THR A 70 13.27 -3.34 2.72
N VAL A 71 14.29 -3.15 1.90
CA VAL A 71 14.90 -4.19 1.04
C VAL A 71 16.36 -4.39 1.39
N THR A 72 16.95 -5.52 1.02
CA THR A 72 18.40 -5.68 1.02
C THR A 72 19.04 -5.05 -0.20
N LEU A 73 20.32 -4.70 -0.12
CA LEU A 73 21.08 -4.28 -1.28
C LEU A 73 21.14 -5.37 -2.36
N GLN A 74 21.14 -6.65 -1.97
CA GLN A 74 21.05 -7.76 -2.92
C GLN A 74 19.75 -7.70 -3.73
N GLN A 75 18.60 -7.45 -3.08
CA GLN A 75 17.33 -7.30 -3.79
C GLN A 75 17.34 -6.11 -4.76
N VAL A 76 18.01 -5.00 -4.38
CA VAL A 76 18.20 -3.85 -5.28
C VAL A 76 19.06 -4.21 -6.49
N LEU A 77 20.14 -4.98 -6.28
CA LEU A 77 21.03 -5.44 -7.35
C LEU A 77 20.36 -6.43 -8.31
N ASP A 78 19.50 -7.30 -7.80
CA ASP A 78 18.79 -8.29 -8.59
C ASP A 78 17.71 -7.66 -9.50
N ASP A 79 17.10 -6.56 -9.04
CA ASP A 79 16.07 -5.82 -9.81
C ASP A 79 16.64 -4.69 -10.69
N SER A 80 17.79 -4.13 -10.33
CA SER A 80 18.40 -3.02 -11.08
C SER A 80 19.09 -3.50 -12.37
N PRO A 81 18.95 -2.77 -13.50
CA PRO A 81 19.83 -2.94 -14.64
C PRO A 81 21.29 -2.80 -14.20
N LYS A 82 22.18 -3.67 -14.69
CA LYS A 82 23.62 -3.70 -14.31
C LYS A 82 24.29 -2.32 -14.33
N GLU A 83 23.95 -1.46 -15.29
CA GLU A 83 24.49 -0.10 -15.42
C GLU A 83 24.09 0.84 -14.25
N SER A 84 22.91 0.65 -13.64
CA SER A 84 22.47 1.42 -12.46
C SER A 84 23.14 0.92 -11.19
N ALA A 85 23.40 -0.37 -11.08
CA ALA A 85 24.18 -0.96 -9.99
C ALA A 85 25.63 -0.45 -9.97
N GLU A 86 26.25 -0.34 -11.14
CA GLU A 86 27.61 0.18 -11.32
C GLU A 86 27.73 1.67 -10.95
N LYS A 87 26.75 2.50 -11.36
CA LYS A 87 26.74 3.94 -11.04
C LYS A 87 26.51 4.25 -9.55
N SER A 88 25.92 3.30 -8.81
CA SER A 88 25.59 3.48 -7.40
C SER A 88 26.70 3.03 -6.44
N GLY A 89 27.86 2.59 -6.96
CA GLY A 89 28.97 2.09 -6.15
C GLY A 89 28.72 0.73 -5.49
N LEU A 90 27.69 0.00 -5.92
CA LEU A 90 27.29 -1.28 -5.32
C LEU A 90 28.15 -2.47 -5.79
N THR A 91 29.06 -2.25 -6.75
CA THR A 91 29.99 -3.25 -7.30
C THR A 91 31.23 -3.51 -6.45
N GLU A 92 31.48 -2.72 -5.40
CA GLU A 92 32.64 -2.87 -4.49
C GLU A 92 32.30 -3.58 -3.16
N LEU A 93 31.11 -4.17 -3.04
CA LEU A 93 30.67 -4.86 -1.83
C LEU A 93 31.32 -6.26 -1.72
N THR A 94 31.78 -6.63 -0.52
CA THR A 94 32.24 -8.00 -0.24
C THR A 94 31.08 -8.99 -0.35
N LYS A 95 31.34 -10.29 -0.55
CA LYS A 95 30.30 -11.31 -0.88
C LYS A 95 29.12 -11.41 0.10
N GLU A 96 29.28 -10.99 1.36
CA GLU A 96 28.24 -11.07 2.40
C GLU A 96 27.54 -9.73 2.69
N GLU A 97 28.12 -8.60 2.29
CA GLU A 97 27.55 -7.28 2.57
C GLU A 97 26.20 -7.01 1.89
N PRO A 98 25.96 -7.41 0.62
CA PRO A 98 24.70 -7.12 -0.06
C PRO A 98 23.46 -7.75 0.60
N SER A 99 23.62 -8.91 1.24
CA SER A 99 22.52 -9.63 1.89
C SER A 99 22.24 -9.14 3.32
N GLN A 100 23.20 -8.45 3.94
CA GLN A 100 23.09 -7.92 5.30
C GLN A 100 22.73 -6.44 5.35
N ARG A 101 23.17 -5.64 4.38
CA ARG A 101 22.85 -4.21 4.31
C ARG A 101 21.47 -4.00 3.72
N THR A 102 20.72 -3.08 4.31
CA THR A 102 19.36 -2.73 3.88
C THR A 102 19.27 -1.30 3.40
N GLN A 103 18.28 -1.06 2.54
CA GLN A 103 17.86 0.25 2.10
C GLN A 103 16.34 0.34 2.30
N THR A 104 15.89 1.44 2.89
CA THR A 104 14.47 1.70 3.11
C THR A 104 13.97 2.70 2.07
N TYR A 105 12.88 2.32 1.39
CA TYR A 105 12.17 3.16 0.45
C TYR A 105 10.90 3.66 1.15
N ALA A 106 10.80 4.96 1.37
CA ALA A 106 9.61 5.57 1.96
C ALA A 106 9.12 6.69 1.04
N TYR A 107 7.80 6.86 0.97
CA TYR A 107 7.22 8.12 0.53
C TYR A 107 7.31 9.13 1.67
N ASP A 108 7.48 10.41 1.33
CA ASP A 108 7.50 11.51 2.32
C ASP A 108 6.23 11.56 3.18
N GLU A 109 5.13 11.03 2.64
CA GLU A 109 3.82 10.93 3.27
C GLU A 109 3.48 9.44 3.43
N HIS A 110 3.74 8.89 4.62
CA HIS A 110 3.58 7.45 4.92
C HIS A 110 2.62 7.25 6.09
N VAL A 111 1.62 6.38 5.92
CA VAL A 111 0.84 5.85 7.04
C VAL A 111 1.51 4.57 7.54
N GLU A 112 1.90 4.56 8.82
CA GLU A 112 2.37 3.34 9.48
C GLU A 112 1.18 2.43 9.78
N LEU A 113 1.01 1.39 8.97
CA LEU A 113 0.02 0.35 9.24
C LEU A 113 0.44 -0.48 10.45
N VAL A 114 -0.54 -0.81 11.30
CA VAL A 114 -0.31 -1.57 12.54
C VAL A 114 -1.11 -2.88 12.51
N PRO A 115 -0.46 -4.06 12.66
CA PRO A 115 -1.16 -5.32 12.78
C PRO A 115 -2.18 -5.33 13.93
N GLY A 116 -3.36 -5.94 13.69
CA GLY A 116 -4.51 -5.96 14.59
C GLY A 116 -5.36 -4.68 14.54
N SER A 117 -4.94 -3.65 13.83
CA SER A 117 -5.71 -2.41 13.66
C SER A 117 -6.61 -2.46 12.43
N LYS A 118 -7.73 -1.74 12.50
CA LYS A 118 -8.73 -1.67 11.42
C LYS A 118 -8.61 -0.37 10.65
N TYR A 119 -8.63 -0.51 9.33
CA TYR A 119 -8.54 0.60 8.39
C TYR A 119 -9.60 0.48 7.32
N VAL A 120 -10.00 1.61 6.75
CA VAL A 120 -10.62 1.64 5.42
C VAL A 120 -9.52 1.89 4.40
N LEU A 121 -9.44 1.01 3.41
CA LEU A 121 -8.38 1.00 2.40
C LEU A 121 -9.00 1.12 1.01
N ALA A 122 -8.57 2.14 0.28
CA ALA A 122 -8.83 2.28 -1.15
C ALA A 122 -7.70 1.61 -1.94
N LEU A 123 -8.06 0.57 -2.69
CA LEU A 123 -7.14 -0.31 -3.39
C LEU A 123 -7.29 -0.17 -4.90
N GLY A 124 -6.16 -0.10 -5.57
CA GLY A 124 -6.05 -0.21 -7.02
C GLY A 124 -5.75 -1.63 -7.45
N HIS A 125 -6.33 -2.07 -8.57
CA HIS A 125 -6.06 -3.37 -9.15
C HIS A 125 -4.99 -3.25 -10.25
N ASN A 126 -3.98 -4.10 -10.18
CA ASN A 126 -2.95 -4.21 -11.21
C ASN A 126 -3.34 -5.23 -12.28
N ASP A 127 -2.74 -5.13 -13.46
CA ASP A 127 -2.99 -6.04 -14.59
C ASP A 127 -2.62 -7.51 -14.27
N ASP A 128 -1.75 -7.73 -13.28
CA ASP A 128 -1.32 -9.05 -12.81
C ASP A 128 -2.27 -9.67 -11.76
N GLY A 129 -3.37 -8.99 -11.41
CA GLY A 129 -4.35 -9.46 -10.44
C GLY A 129 -4.07 -9.04 -9.00
N THR A 130 -2.97 -8.33 -8.74
CA THR A 130 -2.65 -7.87 -7.37
C THR A 130 -3.38 -6.59 -7.02
N TYR A 131 -3.67 -6.40 -5.73
CA TYR A 131 -4.19 -5.14 -5.22
C TYR A 131 -3.06 -4.31 -4.63
N THR A 132 -3.05 -3.01 -4.92
CA THR A 132 -2.14 -2.04 -4.33
C THR A 132 -2.89 -1.07 -3.45
N ILE A 133 -2.37 -0.81 -2.26
CA ILE A 133 -2.82 0.30 -1.43
C ILE A 133 -2.34 1.58 -2.12
N GLY A 134 -3.25 2.53 -2.32
CA GLY A 134 -2.95 3.77 -3.06
C GLY A 134 -1.67 4.45 -2.55
N PRO A 135 -0.90 5.10 -3.45
CA PRO A 135 0.42 5.64 -3.12
C PRO A 135 0.35 6.69 -2.00
N ALA A 136 1.42 6.76 -1.22
CA ALA A 136 1.63 7.73 -0.16
C ALA A 136 0.55 7.77 0.93
N GLY A 137 -0.05 6.62 1.30
CA GLY A 137 -0.90 6.48 2.51
C GLY A 137 -2.22 7.27 2.51
N PHE A 138 -2.46 8.14 1.53
CA PHE A 138 -3.66 8.96 1.43
C PHE A 138 -4.96 8.16 1.22
N ALA A 139 -4.81 6.95 0.70
CA ALA A 139 -5.88 5.98 0.51
C ALA A 139 -6.19 5.16 1.77
N VAL A 140 -5.54 5.47 2.90
CA VAL A 140 -5.66 4.74 4.17
C VAL A 140 -6.37 5.61 5.19
N PHE A 141 -7.41 5.06 5.81
CA PHE A 141 -8.17 5.74 6.86
C PHE A 141 -8.24 4.87 8.10
N GLN A 142 -7.77 5.38 9.23
CA GLN A 142 -7.92 4.68 10.51
C GLN A 142 -9.38 4.73 10.95
N LEU A 143 -9.96 3.57 11.27
CA LEU A 143 -11.33 3.45 11.74
C LEU A 143 -11.37 3.34 13.27
N SER A 144 -11.95 4.35 13.92
CA SER A 144 -12.14 4.37 15.37
C SER A 144 -13.49 4.98 15.75
N GLY A 145 -14.31 4.22 16.47
CA GLY A 145 -15.62 4.69 16.96
C GLY A 145 -16.57 5.18 15.86
N GLY A 146 -16.53 4.57 14.66
CA GLY A 146 -17.33 4.99 13.51
C GLY A 146 -16.83 6.26 12.80
N THR A 147 -15.69 6.81 13.24
CA THR A 147 -15.00 7.92 12.56
C THR A 147 -13.82 7.37 11.78
N LEU A 148 -13.64 7.88 10.57
CA LEU A 148 -12.50 7.63 9.71
C LEU A 148 -11.57 8.83 9.78
N SER A 149 -10.29 8.60 10.01
CA SER A 149 -9.27 9.65 10.05
C SER A 149 -8.16 9.32 9.06
N ASN A 150 -7.74 10.31 8.26
CA ASN A 150 -6.57 10.21 7.41
C ASN A 150 -5.45 11.05 8.01
N ASP A 151 -4.36 10.39 8.45
CA ASP A 151 -3.29 11.05 9.20
C ASP A 151 -2.47 12.03 8.35
N ILE A 152 -2.50 11.88 7.03
CA ILE A 152 -1.71 12.70 6.10
C ILE A 152 -2.43 14.02 5.79
N THR A 153 -3.72 13.95 5.48
CA THR A 153 -4.54 15.13 5.17
C THR A 153 -5.15 15.78 6.42
N GLY A 154 -5.22 15.05 7.53
CA GLY A 154 -5.96 15.44 8.73
C GLY A 154 -7.49 15.36 8.58
N ASN A 155 -7.99 14.88 7.43
CA ASN A 155 -9.41 14.80 7.16
C ASN A 155 -10.09 13.75 8.04
N LYS A 156 -11.35 14.03 8.40
CA LYS A 156 -12.20 13.15 9.18
C LYS A 156 -13.56 13.01 8.54
N TYR A 157 -14.06 11.78 8.51
CA TYR A 157 -15.34 11.44 7.90
C TYR A 157 -16.12 10.48 8.80
N ALA A 158 -17.45 10.46 8.70
CA ALA A 158 -18.21 9.39 9.31
C ALA A 158 -18.06 8.12 8.44
N TYR A 159 -17.90 6.97 9.08
CA TYR A 159 -17.87 5.67 8.37
C TYR A 159 -19.13 5.46 7.53
N GLU A 160 -20.28 5.89 8.04
CA GLU A 160 -21.55 5.81 7.35
C GLU A 160 -21.61 6.67 6.08
N ASP A 161 -20.86 7.77 5.98
CA ASP A 161 -20.81 8.56 4.75
C ASP A 161 -20.23 7.74 3.60
N LEU A 162 -19.30 6.83 3.90
CA LEU A 162 -18.72 5.87 2.97
C LEU A 162 -19.62 4.66 2.68
N ARG A 163 -20.50 4.29 3.61
CA ARG A 163 -21.46 3.18 3.49
C ARG A 163 -22.76 3.57 2.75
N LEU A 164 -23.31 4.76 3.02
CA LEU A 164 -24.65 5.20 2.62
C LEU A 164 -24.69 6.00 1.30
N GLY A 165 -23.55 6.21 0.65
CA GLY A 165 -23.49 6.84 -0.68
C GLY A 165 -24.12 6.01 -1.81
N TRP A 166 -24.65 4.82 -1.51
CA TRP A 166 -25.33 3.90 -2.42
C TRP A 166 -26.82 3.77 -2.11
N GLY A 167 -27.50 4.90 -1.90
CA GLY A 167 -28.93 4.95 -2.21
C GLY A 167 -29.08 4.83 -3.72
N GLU A 168 -29.36 3.63 -4.23
CA GLU A 168 -29.90 3.45 -5.57
C GLU A 168 -31.10 4.41 -5.76
N PRO A 169 -31.26 5.09 -6.90
CA PRO A 169 -32.59 5.31 -7.44
C PRO A 169 -33.20 3.99 -7.92
#